data_AF-A0A537GRX2-F1
#
_entry.id   AF-A0A537GRX2-F1
#
_cell.length_a   1.000
_cell.length_b   1.000
_cell.length_c   1.000
_cell.angle_alpha   90.00
_cell.angle_beta   90.00
_cell.angle_gamma   90.00
#
_symmetry.space_group_name_H-M   'P 1'
#
loop_
_entity.id
_entity.type
_entity.pdbx_description
1 polymer ?
#
loop_
_entity_poly.entity_id
_entity_poly.type
_entity_poly.pdbx_seq_one_letter_code
_entity_poly.pdbx_strand_id
1 'polypeptide(L)'
;MTRIIITPSSGFAGAVTLAVAAPAGISCSLSPTSIQSSGTSTLTCNSNRAGDYAITIRATGGTNLHNATVNVHVAAVSPAAPTSMVLGFAGPIFYVIIAGIMAVVIAGTVLVLRLRGSLARRA
;
A
#
# COMPACT_ATOMS: atom_id res chain seq x y z
N MET A 1 -6.54 10.53 -0.84
CA MET A 1 -7.10 11.86 -1.14
C MET A 1 -6.94 12.12 -2.62
N THR A 2 -8.04 12.25 -3.35
CA THR A 2 -8.04 12.37 -4.83
C THR A 2 -8.62 13.72 -5.22
N ARG A 3 -7.93 14.46 -6.11
CA ARG A 3 -8.33 15.81 -6.56
C ARG A 3 -9.13 15.72 -7.86
N ILE A 4 -10.30 16.34 -7.90
CA ILE A 4 -11.18 16.39 -9.08
C ILE A 4 -11.20 17.83 -9.61
N ILE A 5 -10.97 17.99 -10.90
CA ILE A 5 -11.00 19.29 -11.59
C ILE A 5 -12.24 19.32 -12.48
N ILE A 6 -13.06 20.36 -12.32
CA ILE A 6 -14.26 20.57 -13.13
C ILE A 6 -14.00 21.72 -14.07
N THR A 7 -14.03 21.42 -15.36
CA THR A 7 -13.90 22.41 -16.44
C THR A 7 -15.27 22.60 -17.10
N PRO A 8 -15.84 23.82 -17.08
CA PRO A 8 -17.08 24.09 -17.79
C PRO A 8 -16.85 23.95 -19.30
N SER A 9 -17.72 23.21 -19.96
CA SER A 9 -17.79 23.22 -21.42
C SER A 9 -18.66 24.41 -21.86
N SER A 10 -18.25 25.11 -22.92
CA SER A 10 -19.07 26.13 -23.62
C SER A 10 -19.50 27.38 -22.84
N GLY A 11 -18.64 27.95 -21.98
CA GLY A 11 -18.91 29.28 -21.37
C GLY A 11 -19.99 29.31 -20.28
N PHE A 12 -20.29 28.14 -19.69
CA PHE A 12 -21.25 28.02 -18.59
C PHE A 12 -20.76 28.74 -17.32
N ALA A 13 -21.49 29.77 -16.89
CA ALA A 13 -21.23 30.55 -15.67
C ALA A 13 -22.18 30.19 -14.49
N GLY A 14 -22.97 29.13 -14.62
CA GLY A 14 -23.91 28.70 -13.60
C GLY A 14 -23.25 27.93 -12.44
N ALA A 15 -24.01 27.73 -11.36
CA ALA A 15 -23.61 26.85 -10.27
C ALA A 15 -23.73 25.38 -10.69
N VAL A 16 -22.70 24.59 -10.39
CA VAL A 16 -22.65 23.14 -10.60
C VAL A 16 -22.77 22.45 -9.25
N THR A 17 -23.81 21.67 -9.05
CA THR A 17 -24.00 20.84 -7.86
C THR A 17 -23.40 19.45 -8.09
N LEU A 18 -22.60 19.00 -7.15
CA LEU A 18 -21.97 17.70 -7.14
C LEU A 18 -22.64 16.75 -6.14
N ALA A 19 -22.94 15.55 -6.60
CA ALA A 19 -23.38 14.44 -5.77
C ALA A 19 -22.45 13.24 -5.97
N VAL A 20 -22.16 12.53 -4.88
CA VAL A 20 -21.39 11.28 -4.90
C VAL A 20 -22.29 10.12 -4.48
N ALA A 21 -22.30 9.07 -5.28
CA ALA A 21 -22.95 7.80 -4.98
C ALA A 21 -21.86 6.73 -4.80
N ALA A 22 -21.74 6.25 -3.57
CA ALA A 22 -20.75 5.24 -3.18
C ALA A 22 -21.47 3.90 -2.86
N PRO A 23 -20.90 2.76 -3.28
CA PRO A 23 -21.44 1.43 -2.97
C PRO A 23 -21.22 1.05 -1.49
N ALA A 24 -21.93 0.01 -1.03
CA ALA A 24 -21.81 -0.46 0.35
C ALA A 24 -20.36 -0.87 0.70
N GLY A 25 -19.86 -0.39 1.83
CA GLY A 25 -18.51 -0.68 2.32
C GLY A 25 -17.48 0.42 2.08
N ILE A 26 -17.81 1.49 1.35
CA ILE A 26 -16.96 2.68 1.20
C ILE A 26 -17.78 3.94 1.44
N SER A 27 -17.24 4.88 2.21
CA SER A 27 -17.85 6.18 2.50
C SER A 27 -17.05 7.26 1.79
N CYS A 28 -17.69 7.96 0.85
CA CYS A 28 -17.07 9.05 0.10
C CYS A 28 -17.78 10.38 0.35
N SER A 29 -17.01 11.46 0.45
CA SER A 29 -17.50 12.82 0.54
C SER A 29 -16.78 13.74 -0.44
N LEU A 30 -17.48 14.77 -0.89
CA LEU A 30 -16.97 15.82 -1.76
C LEU A 30 -16.96 17.14 -0.99
N SER A 31 -15.87 17.90 -1.10
CA SER A 31 -15.80 19.25 -0.56
C SER A 31 -14.99 20.16 -1.49
N PRO A 32 -15.60 21.23 -2.03
CA PRO A 32 -17.01 21.63 -1.93
C PRO A 32 -17.97 20.80 -2.81
N THR A 33 -19.25 20.71 -2.42
CA THR A 33 -20.34 20.07 -3.20
C THR A 33 -21.02 21.00 -4.20
N SER A 34 -20.68 22.28 -4.21
CA SER A 34 -21.16 23.27 -5.18
C SER A 34 -19.99 24.10 -5.67
N ILE A 35 -19.86 24.24 -6.99
CA ILE A 35 -18.79 24.99 -7.64
C ILE A 35 -19.41 25.96 -8.64
N GLN A 36 -18.94 27.21 -8.64
CA GLN A 36 -19.46 28.27 -9.49
C GLN A 36 -18.57 28.39 -10.74
N SER A 37 -19.14 28.18 -11.94
CA SER A 37 -18.43 28.10 -13.24
C SER A 37 -17.39 26.98 -13.35
N SER A 38 -16.25 27.10 -12.68
CA SER A 38 -15.12 26.19 -12.71
C SER A 38 -14.50 26.14 -11.33
N GLY A 39 -13.96 24.98 -10.97
CA GLY A 39 -13.37 24.81 -9.66
C GLY A 39 -12.95 23.39 -9.39
N THR A 40 -12.28 23.23 -8.25
CA THR A 40 -11.76 21.95 -7.81
C THR A 40 -12.58 21.44 -6.65
N SER A 41 -13.04 20.19 -6.74
CA SER A 41 -13.63 19.47 -5.60
C SER A 41 -12.67 18.39 -5.15
N THR A 42 -12.55 18.21 -3.84
CA THR A 42 -11.75 17.13 -3.28
C THR A 42 -12.66 15.96 -2.92
N LEU A 43 -12.35 14.78 -3.47
CA LEU A 43 -13.02 13.54 -3.11
C LEU A 43 -12.20 12.82 -2.04
N THR A 44 -12.84 12.62 -0.89
CA THR A 44 -12.29 11.87 0.23
C THR A 44 -13.11 10.61 0.42
N CYS A 45 -12.50 9.45 0.19
CA CYS A 45 -13.13 8.15 0.39
C CYS A 45 -12.40 7.38 1.48
N ASN A 46 -13.17 6.68 2.32
CA ASN A 46 -12.67 5.85 3.40
C ASN A 46 -13.41 4.51 3.41
N SER A 47 -12.66 3.41 3.52
CA SER A 47 -13.19 2.05 3.55
C SER A 47 -12.42 1.24 4.60
N ASN A 48 -13.11 0.35 5.29
CA ASN A 48 -12.52 -0.63 6.22
C ASN A 48 -12.35 -2.02 5.59
N ARG A 49 -12.77 -2.20 4.33
CA ARG A 49 -12.65 -3.45 3.59
C ARG A 49 -11.80 -3.25 2.35
N ALA A 50 -10.90 -4.19 2.13
CA ALA A 50 -10.18 -4.28 0.89
C ALA A 50 -11.13 -4.72 -0.23
N GLY A 51 -10.97 -4.11 -1.40
CA GLY A 51 -11.83 -4.36 -2.54
C GLY A 51 -11.87 -3.21 -3.52
N ASP A 52 -12.49 -3.48 -4.66
CA ASP A 52 -12.72 -2.50 -5.71
C ASP A 52 -14.10 -1.89 -5.56
N TYR A 53 -14.15 -0.55 -5.54
CA TYR A 53 -15.38 0.21 -5.39
C TYR A 53 -15.58 1.13 -6.58
N ALA A 54 -16.70 0.97 -7.28
CA ALA A 54 -17.12 1.86 -8.36
C ALA A 54 -17.95 3.01 -7.80
N ILE A 55 -17.35 4.20 -7.73
CA ILE A 55 -18.00 5.41 -7.22
C ILE A 55 -18.53 6.21 -8.41
N THR A 56 -19.78 6.66 -8.34
CA THR A 56 -20.37 7.50 -9.38
C THR A 56 -20.50 8.93 -8.88
N ILE A 57 -19.95 9.87 -9.63
CA ILE A 57 -19.98 11.29 -9.35
C ILE A 57 -20.90 11.93 -10.37
N ARG A 58 -21.90 12.68 -9.90
CA ARG A 58 -22.85 13.39 -10.73
C ARG A 58 -22.65 14.88 -10.54
N ALA A 59 -22.31 15.58 -11.61
CA ALA A 59 -22.25 17.03 -11.68
C ALA A 59 -23.48 17.53 -12.45
N THR A 60 -24.30 18.36 -11.81
CA THR A 60 -25.51 18.95 -12.42
C THR A 60 -25.32 20.46 -12.51
N GLY A 61 -25.31 21.00 -13.73
CA GLY A 61 -25.20 22.42 -14.01
C GLY A 61 -26.39 22.89 -14.85
N GLY A 62 -27.37 23.56 -14.22
CA GLY A 62 -28.61 23.96 -14.89
C GLY A 62 -29.40 22.74 -15.42
N THR A 63 -29.57 22.65 -16.74
CA THR A 63 -30.22 21.51 -17.42
C THR A 63 -29.24 20.41 -17.84
N ASN A 64 -27.93 20.68 -17.81
CA ASN A 64 -26.92 19.71 -18.21
C ASN A 64 -26.45 18.87 -17.02
N LEU A 65 -26.27 17.58 -17.28
CA LEU A 65 -25.95 16.60 -16.27
C LEU A 65 -24.82 15.72 -16.79
N HIS A 66 -23.71 15.72 -16.07
CA HIS A 66 -22.53 14.93 -16.37
C HIS A 66 -22.31 13.90 -15.28
N ASN A 67 -22.03 12.67 -15.69
CA ASN A 67 -21.67 11.55 -14.84
C ASN A 67 -20.21 11.16 -15.07
N ALA A 68 -19.49 10.92 -13.99
CA ALA A 68 -18.13 10.39 -14.02
C ALA A 68 -18.06 9.19 -13.06
N THR A 69 -17.54 8.07 -13.55
CA THR A 69 -17.33 6.88 -12.73
C THR A 69 -15.86 6.79 -12.36
N VAL A 70 -15.57 6.64 -11.07
CA VAL A 70 -14.23 6.51 -10.51
C VAL A 70 -14.12 5.16 -9.81
N ASN A 71 -13.17 4.34 -10.26
CA ASN A 71 -12.82 3.08 -9.62
C ASN A 71 -11.77 3.33 -8.52
N VAL A 72 -12.12 3.04 -7.28
CA VAL A 72 -11.20 3.12 -6.13
C VAL A 72 -10.84 1.72 -5.68
N HIS A 73 -9.55 1.41 -5.72
CA HIS A 73 -8.99 0.18 -5.21
C HIS A 73 -8.50 0.37 -3.77
N VAL A 74 -9.06 -0.39 -2.83
CA VAL A 74 -8.63 -0.38 -1.43
C VAL A 74 -7.78 -1.63 -1.19
N ALA A 75 -6.48 -1.43 -0.99
CA ALA A 75 -5.55 -2.51 -0.71
C ALA A 75 -5.78 -3.08 0.70
N ALA A 76 -5.72 -4.41 0.83
CA ALA A 76 -5.69 -5.06 2.13
C ALA A 76 -4.37 -4.76 2.82
N VAL A 77 -4.43 -4.28 4.07
CA VAL A 77 -3.26 -4.26 4.93
C VAL A 77 -3.05 -5.70 5.40
N SER A 78 -2.09 -6.40 4.80
CA SER A 78 -1.69 -7.73 5.30
C SER A 78 -1.12 -7.55 6.71
N PRO A 79 -1.64 -8.23 7.73
CA PRO A 79 -0.99 -8.23 9.03
C PRO A 79 0.43 -8.78 8.87
N ALA A 80 1.41 -8.11 9.49
CA ALA A 80 2.77 -8.60 9.53
C ALA A 80 2.76 -10.00 10.18
N ALA A 81 3.44 -10.97 9.56
CA ALA A 81 3.51 -12.32 10.09
C ALA A 81 4.06 -12.29 11.54
N PRO A 82 3.54 -13.13 12.46
CA PRO A 82 4.04 -13.18 13.83
C PRO A 82 5.52 -13.57 13.82
N THR A 83 6.38 -12.68 14.31
CA THR A 83 7.81 -12.95 14.50
C THR A 83 7.97 -13.92 15.66
N SER A 84 8.22 -15.19 15.35
CA SER A 84 8.52 -16.18 16.38
C SER A 84 9.88 -15.86 17.02
N MET A 85 9.91 -15.72 18.34
CA MET A 85 11.15 -15.56 19.11
C MET A 85 11.62 -16.94 19.59
N VAL A 86 12.91 -17.24 19.41
CA VAL A 86 13.56 -18.44 19.94
C VAL A 86 14.73 -17.98 20.81
N LEU A 87 14.69 -18.33 22.10
CA LEU A 87 15.74 -17.96 23.08
C LEU A 87 16.04 -16.45 23.14
N GLY A 88 15.02 -15.60 22.92
CA GLY A 88 15.16 -14.13 22.94
C GLY A 88 15.62 -13.50 21.62
N PHE A 89 15.85 -14.30 20.58
CA PHE A 89 16.20 -13.82 19.23
C PHE A 89 15.06 -14.05 18.24
N ALA A 90 14.94 -13.17 17.24
CA ALA A 90 14.03 -13.43 16.13
C ALA A 90 14.44 -14.73 15.42
N GLY A 91 13.48 -15.58 15.06
CA GLY A 91 13.70 -16.85 14.35
C GLY A 91 14.78 -16.83 13.27
N PRO A 92 14.75 -15.90 12.29
CA PRO A 92 15.79 -15.82 11.26
C PRO A 92 17.19 -15.53 11.81
N ILE A 93 17.32 -14.75 12.87
CA ILE A 93 18.61 -14.44 13.51
C ILE A 93 19.18 -15.69 14.20
N PHE A 94 18.32 -16.47 14.87
CA PHE A 94 18.72 -17.69 15.55
C PHE A 94 19.35 -18.72 14.59
N TYR A 95 18.74 -18.92 13.41
CA TYR A 95 19.29 -19.83 12.40
C TYR A 95 20.62 -19.34 11.81
N VAL A 96 20.78 -18.03 11.61
CA VAL A 96 22.05 -17.45 11.14
C VAL A 96 23.17 -17.65 12.16
N ILE A 97 22.87 -17.47 13.45
CA ILE A 97 23.84 -17.68 14.53
C ILE A 97 24.29 -19.15 14.56
N ILE A 98 23.35 -20.11 14.57
CA ILE A 98 23.69 -21.54 14.57
C ILE A 98 24.52 -21.92 13.34
N ALA A 99 24.11 -21.47 12.15
CA ALA A 99 24.86 -21.75 10.92
C ALA A 99 26.28 -21.17 10.97
N GLY A 100 26.44 -19.96 11.52
CA GLY A 100 27.74 -19.33 11.74
C GLY A 100 28.63 -20.12 12.70
N ILE A 101 28.10 -20.53 13.86
CA ILE A 101 28.86 -21.32 14.85
C ILE A 101 29.29 -22.66 14.23
N MET A 102 28.38 -23.36 13.55
CA MET A 102 28.69 -24.63 12.87
C MET A 102 29.76 -24.45 11.79
N ALA A 103 29.70 -23.37 11.00
CA ALA A 103 30.72 -23.07 10.00
C ALA A 103 32.10 -22.81 10.63
N VAL A 104 32.16 -22.10 11.76
CA VAL A 104 33.43 -21.85 12.49
C VAL A 104 34.00 -23.15 13.06
N VAL A 105 33.17 -24.04 13.61
CA VAL A 105 33.62 -25.35 14.13
C VAL A 105 34.14 -26.23 12.98
N ILE A 106 33.45 -26.25 11.84
CA ILE A 106 33.89 -27.00 10.65
C ILE A 106 35.20 -26.40 10.10
N ALA A 107 35.29 -25.07 9.96
CA ALA A 107 36.50 -24.41 9.48
C ALA A 107 37.69 -24.64 10.43
N GLY A 108 37.46 -24.58 11.75
CA GLY A 108 38.47 -24.84 12.77
C GLY A 108 38.97 -26.28 12.73
N THR A 109 38.08 -27.26 12.68
CA THR A 109 38.46 -28.68 12.57
C THR A 109 39.20 -28.97 11.27
N VAL A 110 38.76 -28.41 10.13
CA VAL A 110 39.45 -28.53 8.84
C VAL A 110 40.83 -27.87 8.89
N LEU A 111 40.95 -26.69 9.52
CA LEU A 111 42.23 -25.99 9.67
C LEU A 111 43.22 -26.82 10.51
N VAL A 112 42.77 -27.40 11.62
CA VAL A 112 43.60 -28.26 12.47
C VAL A 112 44.05 -29.52 11.72
N LEU A 113 43.17 -30.15 10.95
CA LEU A 113 43.53 -31.30 10.12
C LEU A 113 44.55 -30.94 9.03
N ARG A 114 44.41 -29.77 8.40
CA ARG A 114 45.37 -29.28 7.41
C ARG A 114 46.73 -28.94 8.02
N LEU A 115 46.75 -28.39 9.23
CA LEU A 115 47.99 -28.10 9.96
C LEU A 115 48.73 -29.39 10.37
N ARG A 116 47.98 -30.42 10.80
CA ARG A 116 48.57 -31.74 11.11
C ARG A 116 49.14 -32.42 9.86
N GLY A 117 48.43 -32.34 8.73
CA GLY A 117 48.91 -32.87 7.46
C GLY A 117 50.11 -32.12 6.88
N SER A 118 50.20 -30.79 7.07
CA SER A 118 51.35 -30.00 6.60
C SER A 118 52.61 -30.24 7.41
N LEU A 119 52.47 -30.53 8.72
CA LEU A 119 53.59 -30.93 9.59
C LEU A 119 54.08 -32.35 9.29
N ALA A 120 53.17 -33.29 8.98
CA ALA A 120 53.54 -34.67 8.63
C ALA A 120 54.25 -34.82 7.26
N ARG A 121 54.09 -33.85 6.35
CA ARG A 121 54.81 -33.82 5.05
C ARG A 121 56.19 -33.17 5.12
N ARG A 122 56.61 -32.64 6.27
CA ARG A 122 57.89 -31.94 6.47
C ARG A 122 58.91 -32.74 7.29
N ALA A 123 58.60 -33.99 7.66
CA ALA A 123 59.52 -34.96 8.26
C ALA A 123 59.82 -36.06 7.25
#